data_AF-G5EF79-F1
#
_entry.id   AF-G5EF79-F1
#
_cell.length_a   1.000
_cell.length_b   1.000
_cell.length_c   1.000
_cell.angle_alpha   90.00
_cell.angle_beta   90.00
_cell.angle_gamma   90.00
#
_symmetry.space_group_name_H-M   'P 1'
#
loop_
_entity.id
_entity.type
_entity.pdbx_description
1 polymer ?
#
loop_
_entity_poly.entity_id
_entity_poly.type
_entity_poly.pdbx_seq_one_letter_code
_entity_poly.pdbx_strand_id
1 'polypeptide(L)'
;MELVAYAMAAKLITETVQITINSISETLETINSDPTVRIDNLNELKRRNDEAHSQYMKELKEAREESDDALAKRQATADSQISELINSNNEAIRELQKKFDEDAAAYDRSIKETTREHDQKMKEMRSETREAQEKAERNHREKMSKIKEDHDKERVAALQKIDAAKKEGAEMIALVEMEKQKIVRERADEMNEHHKNMETMTKEYHQKREEIHEVIKNKKLDILKDKREHQRIEHEKISENMKNAFNALLNVQRENNAKHLVSNFQQLFEPVEDVKKLLDSVKIKIELVDGKDPKIEAEQLYDLEEIQAKKSIFENRIRRLRSILIHSSFTDRKLHEICSTTISNIETLMNKSDILSVCHHFPRAVEKQDLKKIKHYADMARSLSDTFSQELGNIIDTFSTSSGMYIIEKEHQEAIEN
;
A
#
# COMPACT_ATOMS: atom_id res chain seq x y z
N MET A 1 -39.40 14.47 -24.78
CA MET A 1 -38.97 13.99 -23.45
C MET A 1 -37.63 13.28 -23.54
N GLU A 2 -37.37 12.48 -24.58
CA GLU A 2 -36.09 11.78 -24.82
C GLU A 2 -34.84 12.67 -24.75
N LEU A 3 -34.85 13.87 -25.36
CA LEU A 3 -33.73 14.82 -25.29
C LEU A 3 -33.38 15.27 -23.86
N VAL A 4 -34.38 15.34 -22.97
CA VAL A 4 -34.17 15.72 -21.56
C VAL A 4 -33.54 14.57 -20.79
N ALA A 5 -33.98 13.33 -21.05
CA ALA A 5 -33.35 12.14 -20.47
C ALA A 5 -31.89 12.01 -20.91
N TYR A 6 -31.59 12.27 -22.19
CA TYR A 6 -30.23 12.24 -22.71
C TYR A 6 -29.32 13.31 -22.10
N ALA A 7 -29.83 14.54 -21.94
CA ALA A 7 -29.08 15.62 -21.31
C ALA A 7 -28.85 15.37 -19.81
N MET A 8 -29.84 14.80 -19.11
CA MET A 8 -29.69 14.40 -17.72
C MET A 8 -28.66 13.26 -17.58
N ALA A 9 -28.73 12.23 -18.43
CA ALA A 9 -27.77 11.13 -18.49
C ALA A 9 -26.33 11.63 -18.67
N ALA A 10 -26.08 12.46 -19.69
CA ALA A 10 -24.75 12.99 -19.97
C ALA A 10 -24.23 13.88 -18.82
N LYS A 11 -25.11 14.71 -18.23
CA LYS A 11 -24.75 15.58 -17.11
C LYS A 11 -24.43 14.79 -15.84
N LEU A 12 -25.23 13.76 -15.53
CA LEU A 12 -25.01 12.88 -14.39
C LEU A 12 -23.67 12.14 -14.51
N ILE A 13 -23.35 11.63 -15.72
CA ILE A 13 -22.07 10.98 -16.02
C ILE A 13 -20.90 11.96 -15.81
N THR A 14 -21.01 13.19 -16.29
CA THR A 14 -19.92 14.17 -16.20
C THR A 14 -19.69 14.63 -14.76
N GLU A 15 -20.76 14.87 -14.01
CA GLU A 15 -20.70 15.28 -12.60
C GLU A 15 -20.17 14.16 -11.71
N THR A 16 -20.61 12.90 -11.91
CA THR A 16 -20.04 11.75 -11.17
C THR A 16 -18.57 11.54 -11.52
N VAL A 17 -18.17 11.69 -12.79
CA VAL A 17 -16.76 11.59 -13.20
C VAL A 17 -15.90 12.66 -12.51
N GLN A 18 -16.34 13.92 -12.50
CA GLN A 18 -15.58 14.99 -11.86
C GLN A 18 -15.50 14.81 -10.35
N ILE A 19 -16.59 14.40 -9.70
CA ILE A 19 -16.60 14.09 -8.26
C ILE A 19 -15.67 12.92 -7.95
N THR A 20 -15.63 11.89 -8.80
CA THR A 20 -14.75 10.73 -8.58
C THR A 20 -13.28 11.10 -8.75
N ILE A 21 -12.91 11.87 -9.77
CA ILE A 21 -11.54 12.33 -10.01
C ILE A 21 -11.08 13.33 -8.93
N ASN A 22 -11.95 14.26 -8.53
CA ASN A 22 -11.62 15.21 -7.46
C ASN A 22 -11.52 14.49 -6.11
N SER A 23 -12.41 13.53 -5.83
CA SER A 23 -12.31 12.67 -4.65
C SER A 23 -11.03 11.84 -4.66
N ILE A 24 -10.54 11.38 -5.82
CA ILE A 24 -9.22 10.73 -5.96
C ILE A 24 -8.10 11.70 -5.55
N SER A 25 -8.15 12.95 -6.00
CA SER A 25 -7.11 13.95 -5.71
C SER A 25 -7.13 14.42 -4.24
N GLU A 26 -8.31 14.66 -3.67
CA GLU A 26 -8.44 15.05 -2.25
C GLU A 26 -8.07 13.89 -1.32
N THR A 27 -8.46 12.65 -1.64
CA THR A 27 -8.00 11.49 -0.86
C THR A 27 -6.49 11.28 -1.00
N LEU A 28 -5.90 11.56 -2.17
CA LEU A 28 -4.45 11.47 -2.42
C LEU A 28 -3.61 12.36 -1.50
N GLU A 29 -4.09 13.55 -1.12
CA GLU A 29 -3.38 14.42 -0.17
C GLU A 29 -3.39 13.87 1.27
N THR A 30 -4.50 13.28 1.70
CA THR A 30 -4.59 12.60 3.01
C THR A 30 -3.81 11.28 3.11
N ILE A 31 -3.32 10.74 1.98
CA ILE A 31 -2.84 9.35 1.82
C ILE A 31 -1.35 9.14 2.16
N ASN A 32 -0.62 10.19 2.56
CA ASN A 32 0.82 10.07 2.80
C ASN A 32 1.24 9.33 4.08
N SER A 33 0.32 8.80 4.89
CA SER A 33 0.67 8.30 6.23
C SER A 33 0.58 6.78 6.46
N ASP A 34 -0.23 6.01 5.72
CA ASP A 34 -0.40 4.57 6.00
C ASP A 34 -0.79 3.74 4.76
N PRO A 35 -0.01 2.72 4.35
CA PRO A 35 -0.34 1.78 3.27
C PRO A 35 -1.73 1.13 3.37
N THR A 36 -2.21 0.86 4.59
CA THR A 36 -3.51 0.24 4.85
C THR A 36 -4.63 1.19 4.45
N VAL A 37 -4.53 2.45 4.88
CA VAL A 37 -5.46 3.52 4.51
C VAL A 37 -5.46 3.73 2.99
N ARG A 38 -4.32 3.56 2.31
CA ARG A 38 -4.27 3.61 0.83
C ARG A 38 -5.09 2.50 0.18
N ILE A 39 -4.98 1.27 0.67
CA ILE A 39 -5.71 0.12 0.14
C ILE A 39 -7.21 0.27 0.40
N ASP A 40 -7.59 0.74 1.58
CA ASP A 40 -9.00 0.93 1.94
C ASP A 40 -9.65 2.01 1.08
N ASN A 41 -8.98 3.14 0.85
CA ASN A 41 -9.48 4.19 -0.05
C ASN A 41 -9.64 3.71 -1.50
N LEU A 42 -8.71 2.86 -1.98
CA LEU A 42 -8.81 2.26 -3.31
C LEU A 42 -9.98 1.27 -3.43
N ASN A 43 -10.23 0.48 -2.38
CA ASN A 43 -11.38 -0.42 -2.34
C ASN A 43 -12.70 0.35 -2.26
N GLU A 44 -12.71 1.45 -1.51
CA GLU A 44 -13.86 2.36 -1.41
C GLU A 44 -14.17 3.01 -2.76
N LEU A 45 -13.16 3.42 -3.52
CA LEU A 45 -13.34 3.94 -4.87
C LEU A 45 -13.99 2.91 -5.79
N LYS A 46 -13.51 1.66 -5.74
CA LYS A 46 -14.12 0.54 -6.48
C LYS A 46 -15.58 0.35 -6.10
N ARG A 47 -15.88 0.35 -4.80
CA ARG A 47 -17.26 0.22 -4.28
C ARG A 47 -18.16 1.34 -4.81
N ARG A 48 -17.71 2.59 -4.74
CA ARG A 48 -18.46 3.75 -5.26
C ARG A 48 -18.73 3.65 -6.75
N ASN A 49 -17.76 3.20 -7.54
CA ASN A 49 -17.95 3.01 -8.98
C ASN A 49 -18.99 1.91 -9.28
N ASP A 50 -18.93 0.78 -8.56
CA ASP A 50 -19.88 -0.33 -8.71
C ASP A 50 -21.31 0.11 -8.27
N GLU A 51 -21.41 0.90 -7.20
CA GLU A 51 -22.68 1.45 -6.71
C GLU A 51 -23.28 2.49 -7.66
N ALA A 52 -22.47 3.41 -8.18
CA ALA A 52 -22.91 4.40 -9.17
C ALA A 52 -23.43 3.69 -10.43
N HIS A 53 -22.73 2.66 -10.90
CA HIS A 53 -23.22 1.86 -12.02
C HIS A 53 -24.53 1.16 -11.69
N SER A 54 -24.65 0.53 -10.51
CA SER A 54 -25.88 -0.16 -10.10
C SER A 54 -27.07 0.79 -9.97
N GLN A 55 -26.89 1.98 -9.40
CA GLN A 55 -27.95 2.99 -9.29
C GLN A 55 -28.40 3.45 -10.67
N TYR A 56 -27.45 3.73 -11.55
CA TYR A 56 -27.75 4.18 -12.90
C TYR A 56 -28.50 3.12 -13.72
N MET A 57 -28.11 1.84 -13.60
CA MET A 57 -28.80 0.72 -14.25
C MET A 57 -30.25 0.57 -13.75
N LYS A 58 -30.50 0.91 -12.48
CA LYS A 58 -31.84 0.93 -11.90
C LYS A 58 -32.68 2.06 -12.48
N GLU A 59 -32.14 3.29 -12.52
CA GLU A 59 -32.81 4.45 -13.12
C GLU A 59 -33.15 4.21 -14.59
N LEU A 60 -32.23 3.62 -15.35
CA LEU A 60 -32.45 3.29 -16.76
C LEU A 60 -33.56 2.24 -16.94
N LYS A 61 -33.62 1.25 -16.06
CA LYS A 61 -34.70 0.24 -16.04
C LYS A 61 -36.05 0.86 -15.70
N GLU A 62 -36.09 1.76 -14.73
CA GLU A 62 -37.32 2.48 -14.34
C GLU A 62 -37.82 3.38 -15.48
N ALA A 63 -36.95 4.18 -16.08
CA ALA A 63 -37.30 5.02 -17.23
C ALA A 63 -37.81 4.20 -18.42
N ARG A 64 -37.26 3.00 -18.64
CA ARG A 64 -37.76 2.06 -19.64
C ARG A 64 -39.16 1.55 -19.30
N GLU A 65 -39.38 1.09 -18.07
CA GLU A 65 -40.68 0.57 -17.64
C GLU A 65 -41.77 1.66 -17.77
N GLU A 66 -41.45 2.91 -17.44
CA GLU A 66 -42.35 4.06 -17.63
C GLU A 66 -42.68 4.33 -19.11
N SER A 67 -41.68 4.28 -20.00
CA SER A 67 -41.91 4.46 -21.45
C SER A 67 -42.73 3.32 -22.05
N ASP A 68 -42.37 2.07 -21.71
CA ASP A 68 -43.08 0.86 -22.15
C ASP A 68 -44.55 0.89 -21.71
N ASP A 69 -44.82 1.31 -20.47
CA ASP A 69 -46.18 1.48 -19.94
C ASP A 69 -46.96 2.59 -20.66
N ALA A 70 -46.32 3.71 -20.97
CA ALA A 70 -46.96 4.81 -21.70
C ALA A 70 -47.34 4.39 -23.13
N LEU A 71 -46.46 3.67 -23.83
CA LEU A 71 -46.72 3.13 -25.16
C LEU A 71 -47.79 2.04 -25.12
N ALA A 72 -47.77 1.15 -24.12
CA ALA A 72 -48.79 0.12 -23.94
C ALA A 72 -50.18 0.73 -23.73
N LYS A 73 -50.30 1.80 -22.94
CA LYS A 73 -51.56 2.54 -22.76
C LYS A 73 -52.07 3.19 -24.04
N ARG A 74 -51.18 3.79 -24.83
CA ARG A 74 -51.53 4.36 -26.14
C ARG A 74 -52.03 3.29 -27.11
N GLN A 75 -51.33 2.16 -27.17
CA GLN A 75 -51.72 1.03 -28.00
C GLN A 75 -53.10 0.48 -27.59
N ALA A 76 -53.33 0.29 -26.27
CA ALA A 76 -54.63 -0.16 -25.76
C ALA A 76 -55.76 0.84 -26.08
N THR A 77 -55.47 2.15 -26.06
CA THR A 77 -56.44 3.19 -26.44
C THR A 77 -56.80 3.09 -27.92
N ALA A 78 -55.82 2.92 -28.80
CA ALA A 78 -56.05 2.71 -30.22
C ALA A 78 -56.86 1.42 -30.50
N ASP A 79 -56.57 0.33 -29.79
CA ASP A 79 -57.33 -0.92 -29.89
C ASP A 79 -58.80 -0.76 -29.45
N SER A 80 -59.05 0.05 -28.39
CA SER A 80 -60.41 0.40 -27.97
C SER A 80 -61.14 1.24 -29.02
N GLN A 81 -60.47 2.25 -29.59
CA GLN A 81 -61.03 3.09 -30.64
C GLN A 81 -61.41 2.30 -31.89
N ILE A 82 -60.55 1.36 -32.32
CA ILE A 82 -60.86 0.45 -33.43
C ILE A 82 -62.10 -0.38 -33.11
N SER A 83 -62.18 -0.92 -31.90
CA SER A 83 -63.33 -1.73 -31.46
C SER A 83 -64.63 -0.92 -31.43
N GLU A 84 -64.58 0.31 -30.94
CA GLU A 84 -65.71 1.25 -30.92
C GLU A 84 -66.16 1.64 -32.33
N LEU A 85 -65.21 1.97 -33.22
CA LEU A 85 -65.49 2.28 -34.62
C LEU A 85 -66.13 1.09 -35.35
N ILE A 86 -65.63 -0.13 -35.13
CA ILE A 86 -66.20 -1.35 -35.69
C ILE A 86 -67.65 -1.52 -35.22
N ASN A 87 -67.89 -1.38 -33.91
CA ASN A 87 -69.23 -1.56 -33.33
C ASN A 87 -70.20 -0.48 -33.84
N SER A 88 -69.81 0.78 -33.82
CA SER A 88 -70.63 1.91 -34.30
C SER A 88 -70.95 1.79 -35.79
N ASN A 89 -69.94 1.44 -36.62
CA ASN A 89 -70.16 1.25 -38.05
C ASN A 89 -71.08 0.04 -38.33
N ASN A 90 -70.90 -1.06 -37.60
CA ASN A 90 -71.77 -2.23 -37.72
C ASN A 90 -73.22 -1.91 -37.31
N GLU A 91 -73.42 -1.07 -36.30
CA GLU A 91 -74.75 -0.63 -35.88
C GLU A 91 -75.41 0.26 -36.95
N ALA A 92 -74.69 1.24 -37.50
CA ALA A 92 -75.17 2.09 -38.59
C ALA A 92 -75.53 1.26 -39.85
N ILE A 93 -74.70 0.28 -40.21
CA ILE A 93 -74.98 -0.64 -41.32
C ILE A 93 -76.24 -1.47 -41.05
N ARG A 94 -76.41 -1.99 -39.82
CA ARG A 94 -77.61 -2.75 -39.43
C ARG A 94 -78.87 -1.90 -39.50
N GLU A 95 -78.82 -0.64 -39.08
CA GLU A 95 -79.97 0.27 -39.20
C GLU A 95 -80.34 0.54 -40.66
N LEU A 96 -79.35 0.76 -41.53
CA LEU A 96 -79.58 0.93 -42.96
C LEU A 96 -80.13 -0.36 -43.60
N GLN A 97 -79.62 -1.53 -43.21
CA GLN A 97 -80.14 -2.82 -43.65
C GLN A 97 -81.59 -3.04 -43.19
N LYS A 98 -81.92 -2.67 -41.95
CA LYS A 98 -83.29 -2.77 -41.44
C LYS A 98 -84.24 -1.89 -42.25
N LYS A 99 -83.86 -0.64 -42.55
CA LYS A 99 -84.66 0.25 -43.41
C LYS A 99 -84.82 -0.32 -44.82
N PHE A 100 -83.76 -0.89 -45.37
CA PHE A 100 -83.79 -1.57 -46.67
C PHE A 100 -84.80 -2.74 -46.67
N ASP A 101 -84.79 -3.56 -45.62
CA ASP A 101 -85.72 -4.69 -45.46
C ASP A 101 -87.17 -4.20 -45.26
N GLU A 102 -87.37 -3.12 -44.50
CA GLU A 102 -88.68 -2.47 -44.31
C GLU A 102 -89.24 -1.91 -45.63
N ASP A 103 -88.41 -1.25 -46.43
CA ASP A 103 -88.78 -0.72 -47.76
C ASP A 103 -89.11 -1.87 -48.73
N ALA A 104 -88.33 -2.96 -48.72
CA ALA A 104 -88.63 -4.17 -49.50
C ALA A 104 -89.98 -4.80 -49.09
N ALA A 105 -90.25 -4.89 -47.78
CA ALA A 105 -91.53 -5.39 -47.28
C ALA A 105 -92.70 -4.44 -47.59
N ALA A 106 -92.48 -3.13 -47.63
CA ALA A 106 -93.47 -2.14 -48.06
C ALA A 106 -93.79 -2.27 -49.55
N TYR A 107 -92.77 -2.46 -50.40
CA TYR A 107 -92.94 -2.75 -51.82
C TYR A 107 -93.75 -4.04 -52.05
N ASP A 108 -93.40 -5.14 -51.37
CA ASP A 108 -94.15 -6.40 -51.47
C ASP A 108 -95.62 -6.24 -51.09
N ARG A 109 -95.93 -5.42 -50.08
CA ARG A 109 -97.30 -5.06 -49.70
C ARG A 109 -97.99 -4.23 -50.78
N SER A 110 -97.32 -3.21 -51.31
CA SER A 110 -97.85 -2.37 -52.39
C SER A 110 -98.18 -3.19 -53.64
N ILE A 111 -97.30 -4.12 -54.03
CA ILE A 111 -97.50 -5.05 -55.14
C ILE A 111 -98.74 -5.92 -54.91
N LYS A 112 -98.85 -6.54 -53.72
CA LYS A 112 -100.01 -7.37 -53.37
C LYS A 112 -101.32 -6.57 -53.40
N GLU A 113 -101.31 -5.35 -52.87
CA GLU A 113 -102.51 -4.51 -52.83
C GLU A 113 -102.92 -4.06 -54.23
N THR A 114 -101.97 -3.56 -55.03
CA THR A 114 -102.24 -3.14 -56.42
C THR A 114 -102.73 -4.32 -57.28
N THR A 115 -102.24 -5.53 -57.01
CA THR A 115 -102.71 -6.76 -57.66
C THR A 115 -104.13 -7.11 -57.24
N ARG A 116 -104.46 -7.02 -55.94
CA ARG A 116 -105.83 -7.24 -55.44
C ARG A 116 -106.83 -6.24 -55.99
N GLU A 117 -106.47 -4.95 -55.99
CA GLU A 117 -107.29 -3.89 -56.58
C GLU A 117 -107.59 -4.17 -58.05
N HIS A 118 -106.59 -4.63 -58.81
CA HIS A 118 -106.77 -5.03 -60.20
C HIS A 118 -107.68 -6.25 -60.34
N ASP A 119 -107.46 -7.31 -59.56
CA ASP A 119 -108.30 -8.51 -59.59
C ASP A 119 -109.76 -8.20 -59.27
N GLN A 120 -109.99 -7.29 -58.32
CA GLN A 120 -111.32 -6.83 -57.95
C GLN A 120 -111.95 -6.01 -59.08
N LYS A 121 -111.20 -5.07 -59.67
CA LYS A 121 -111.66 -4.30 -60.82
C LYS A 121 -111.99 -5.19 -62.03
N MET A 122 -111.19 -6.23 -62.29
CA MET A 122 -111.45 -7.21 -63.35
C MET A 122 -112.69 -8.06 -63.08
N LYS A 123 -113.04 -8.32 -61.82
CA LYS A 123 -114.32 -8.96 -61.46
C LYS A 123 -115.50 -8.03 -61.72
N GLU A 124 -115.37 -6.74 -61.42
CA GLU A 124 -116.43 -5.74 -61.66
C GLU A 124 -116.67 -5.51 -63.16
N MET A 125 -115.61 -5.48 -63.98
CA MET A 125 -115.70 -5.29 -65.43
C MET A 125 -116.06 -6.57 -66.22
N ARG A 126 -116.54 -7.64 -65.56
CA ARG A 126 -116.90 -8.90 -66.25
C ARG A 126 -117.99 -8.73 -67.31
N SER A 127 -118.86 -7.73 -67.15
CA SER A 127 -119.94 -7.39 -68.08
C SER A 127 -119.58 -6.27 -69.07
N GLU A 128 -118.37 -5.72 -69.02
CA GLU A 128 -117.93 -4.64 -69.92
C GLU A 128 -117.34 -5.18 -71.23
N THR A 129 -117.14 -4.29 -72.21
CA THR A 129 -116.51 -4.63 -73.49
C THR A 129 -115.05 -5.04 -73.30
N ARG A 130 -114.59 -5.96 -74.15
CA ARG A 130 -113.19 -6.46 -74.16
C ARG A 130 -112.16 -5.33 -74.23
N GLU A 131 -112.44 -4.23 -74.94
CA GLU A 131 -111.56 -3.06 -75.00
C GLU A 131 -111.37 -2.37 -73.64
N ALA A 132 -112.41 -2.31 -72.80
CA ALA A 132 -112.33 -1.73 -71.46
C ALA A 132 -111.45 -2.59 -70.53
N GLN A 133 -111.58 -3.92 -70.62
CA GLN A 133 -110.72 -4.87 -69.92
C GLN A 133 -109.25 -4.75 -70.35
N GLU A 134 -108.97 -4.70 -71.66
CA GLU A 134 -107.60 -4.52 -72.18
C GLU A 134 -106.99 -3.18 -71.77
N LYS A 135 -107.79 -2.10 -71.71
CA LYS A 135 -107.33 -0.80 -71.21
C LYS A 135 -107.02 -0.84 -69.72
N ALA A 136 -107.82 -1.54 -68.92
CA ALA A 136 -107.57 -1.71 -67.51
C ALA A 136 -106.31 -2.55 -67.24
N GLU A 137 -106.10 -3.62 -68.00
CA GLU A 137 -104.86 -4.42 -67.93
C GLU A 137 -103.63 -3.60 -68.32
N ARG A 138 -103.71 -2.78 -69.38
CA ARG A 138 -102.62 -1.86 -69.77
C ARG A 138 -102.29 -0.89 -68.64
N ASN A 139 -103.29 -0.22 -68.08
CA ASN A 139 -103.10 0.70 -66.96
C ASN A 139 -102.50 0.00 -65.73
N HIS A 140 -102.92 -1.24 -65.43
CA HIS A 140 -102.35 -2.01 -64.34
C HIS A 140 -100.90 -2.38 -64.61
N ARG A 141 -100.55 -2.83 -65.82
CA ARG A 141 -99.15 -3.08 -66.22
C ARG A 141 -98.29 -1.82 -66.11
N GLU A 142 -98.79 -0.67 -66.56
CA GLU A 142 -98.08 0.60 -66.42
C GLU A 142 -97.87 0.98 -64.96
N LYS A 143 -98.90 0.87 -64.11
CA LYS A 143 -98.77 1.10 -62.66
C LYS A 143 -97.76 0.15 -62.03
N MET A 144 -97.83 -1.14 -62.33
CA MET A 144 -96.90 -2.15 -61.81
C MET A 144 -95.47 -1.89 -62.28
N SER A 145 -95.29 -1.50 -63.54
CA SER A 145 -93.99 -1.11 -64.08
C SER A 145 -93.44 0.10 -63.35
N LYS A 146 -94.28 1.11 -63.08
CA LYS A 146 -93.87 2.32 -62.36
C LYS A 146 -93.49 2.02 -60.91
N ILE A 147 -94.32 1.26 -60.18
CA ILE A 147 -94.03 0.84 -58.80
C ILE A 147 -92.72 0.05 -58.75
N LYS A 148 -92.50 -0.85 -59.71
CA LYS A 148 -91.25 -1.61 -59.82
C LYS A 148 -90.05 -0.71 -60.11
N GLU A 149 -90.17 0.22 -61.05
CA GLU A 149 -89.09 1.14 -61.40
C GLU A 149 -88.72 2.07 -60.23
N ASP A 150 -89.73 2.61 -59.52
CA ASP A 150 -89.52 3.45 -58.33
C ASP A 150 -88.85 2.64 -57.21
N HIS A 151 -89.30 1.41 -56.95
CA HIS A 151 -88.66 0.51 -55.99
C HIS A 151 -87.23 0.13 -56.38
N ASP A 152 -86.98 -0.18 -57.65
CA ASP A 152 -85.63 -0.52 -58.14
C ASP A 152 -84.67 0.68 -57.95
N LYS A 153 -85.14 1.91 -58.18
CA LYS A 153 -84.37 3.15 -57.92
C LYS A 153 -84.06 3.32 -56.43
N GLU A 154 -85.06 3.18 -55.57
CA GLU A 154 -84.89 3.28 -54.11
C GLU A 154 -83.96 2.19 -53.58
N ARG A 155 -84.10 0.95 -54.08
CA ARG A 155 -83.26 -0.18 -53.73
C ARG A 155 -81.80 0.07 -54.09
N VAL A 156 -81.52 0.58 -55.29
CA VAL A 156 -80.16 0.94 -55.71
C VAL A 156 -79.61 2.07 -54.83
N ALA A 157 -80.39 3.11 -54.54
CA ALA A 157 -79.96 4.22 -53.69
C ALA A 157 -79.66 3.77 -52.25
N ALA A 158 -80.47 2.87 -51.70
CA ALA A 158 -80.26 2.32 -50.36
C ALA A 158 -79.03 1.40 -50.30
N LEU A 159 -78.81 0.55 -51.32
CA LEU A 159 -77.58 -0.24 -51.44
C LEU A 159 -76.34 0.64 -51.55
N GLN A 160 -76.40 1.72 -52.34
CA GLN A 160 -75.31 2.70 -52.44
C GLN A 160 -75.01 3.36 -51.09
N LYS A 161 -76.03 3.68 -50.28
CA LYS A 161 -75.83 4.21 -48.93
C LYS A 161 -75.16 3.19 -48.00
N ILE A 162 -75.56 1.92 -48.06
CA ILE A 162 -74.94 0.84 -47.27
C ILE A 162 -73.47 0.66 -47.68
N ASP A 163 -73.17 0.64 -48.97
CA ASP A 163 -71.81 0.47 -49.47
C ASP A 163 -70.94 1.70 -49.18
N ALA A 164 -71.49 2.91 -49.24
CA ALA A 164 -70.82 4.13 -48.80
C ALA A 164 -70.46 4.08 -47.32
N ALA A 165 -71.41 3.68 -46.44
CA ALA A 165 -71.15 3.55 -45.01
C ALA A 165 -70.07 2.49 -44.71
N LYS A 166 -70.11 1.33 -45.39
CA LYS A 166 -69.06 0.31 -45.28
C LYS A 166 -67.68 0.86 -45.66
N LYS A 167 -67.62 1.64 -46.75
CA LYS A 167 -66.37 2.21 -47.24
C LYS A 167 -65.83 3.27 -46.28
N GLU A 168 -66.68 4.18 -45.82
CA GLU A 168 -66.31 5.22 -44.87
C GLU A 168 -65.83 4.62 -43.54
N GLY A 169 -66.54 3.62 -43.00
CA GLY A 169 -66.10 2.91 -41.80
C GLY A 169 -64.78 2.17 -41.99
N ALA A 170 -64.55 1.54 -43.15
CA ALA A 170 -63.27 0.91 -43.46
C ALA A 170 -62.12 1.93 -43.57
N GLU A 171 -62.39 3.10 -44.16
CA GLU A 171 -61.42 4.20 -44.25
C GLU A 171 -61.06 4.74 -42.85
N MET A 172 -62.04 4.91 -41.95
CA MET A 172 -61.79 5.32 -40.56
C MET A 172 -60.98 4.28 -39.78
N ILE A 173 -61.31 2.99 -39.89
CA ILE A 173 -60.54 1.92 -39.23
C ILE A 173 -59.10 1.88 -39.75
N ALA A 174 -58.91 2.05 -41.07
CA ALA A 174 -57.58 2.06 -41.66
C ALA A 174 -56.71 3.22 -41.13
N LEU A 175 -57.29 4.40 -40.87
CA LEU A 175 -56.56 5.53 -40.29
C LEU A 175 -56.07 5.21 -38.86
N VAL A 176 -56.93 4.64 -38.01
CA VAL A 176 -56.53 4.28 -36.64
C VAL A 176 -55.52 3.13 -36.63
N GLU A 177 -55.66 2.16 -37.55
CA GLU A 177 -54.67 1.08 -37.70
C GLU A 177 -53.30 1.61 -38.16
N MET A 178 -53.26 2.64 -39.02
CA MET A 178 -52.00 3.31 -39.38
C MET A 178 -51.35 4.00 -38.17
N GLU A 179 -52.14 4.66 -37.32
CA GLU A 179 -51.64 5.27 -36.08
C GLU A 179 -51.12 4.22 -35.10
N LYS A 180 -51.84 3.11 -34.94
CA LYS A 180 -51.39 1.95 -34.15
C LYS A 180 -50.07 1.39 -34.67
N GLN A 181 -49.92 1.23 -35.99
CA GLN A 181 -48.65 0.79 -36.58
C GLN A 181 -47.51 1.78 -36.32
N LYS A 182 -47.79 3.09 -36.30
CA LYS A 182 -46.81 4.11 -35.93
C LYS A 182 -46.34 3.93 -34.49
N ILE A 183 -47.26 3.72 -33.55
CA ILE A 183 -46.95 3.43 -32.13
C ILE A 183 -46.09 2.16 -32.00
N VAL A 184 -46.41 1.10 -32.75
CA VAL A 184 -45.63 -0.15 -32.74
C VAL A 184 -44.20 0.06 -33.25
N ARG A 185 -44.01 0.91 -34.28
CA ARG A 185 -42.67 1.26 -34.76
C ARG A 185 -41.90 2.11 -33.76
N GLU A 186 -42.54 3.14 -33.20
CA GLU A 186 -41.95 3.97 -32.14
C GLU A 186 -41.46 3.11 -30.98
N ARG A 187 -42.26 2.14 -30.54
CA ARG A 187 -41.87 1.17 -29.51
C ARG A 187 -40.65 0.33 -29.89
N ALA A 188 -40.57 -0.13 -31.14
CA ALA A 188 -39.44 -0.92 -31.61
C ALA A 188 -38.15 -0.06 -31.69
N ASP A 189 -38.28 1.19 -32.11
CA ASP A 189 -37.17 2.14 -32.20
C ASP A 189 -36.63 2.52 -30.81
N GLU A 190 -37.51 2.87 -29.87
CA GLU A 190 -37.16 3.15 -28.46
C GLU A 190 -36.47 1.93 -27.81
N MET A 191 -36.97 0.72 -28.05
CA MET A 191 -36.38 -0.51 -27.53
C MET A 191 -34.96 -0.74 -28.07
N ASN A 192 -34.74 -0.47 -29.36
CA ASN A 192 -33.43 -0.58 -29.98
C ASN A 192 -32.45 0.48 -29.45
N GLU A 193 -32.92 1.72 -29.27
CA GLU A 193 -32.11 2.79 -28.67
C GLU A 193 -31.71 2.45 -27.23
N HIS A 194 -32.66 1.99 -26.42
CA HIS A 194 -32.39 1.55 -25.06
C HIS A 194 -31.36 0.41 -25.03
N HIS A 195 -31.47 -0.57 -25.93
CA HIS A 195 -30.49 -1.66 -26.01
C HIS A 195 -29.08 -1.16 -26.34
N LYS A 196 -28.94 -0.25 -27.31
CA LYS A 196 -27.65 0.37 -27.65
C LYS A 196 -27.06 1.17 -26.49
N ASN A 197 -27.90 1.93 -25.79
CA ASN A 197 -27.47 2.70 -24.63
C ASN A 197 -26.96 1.75 -23.53
N MET A 198 -27.69 0.66 -23.26
CA MET A 198 -27.29 -0.36 -22.29
C MET A 198 -25.94 -1.01 -22.62
N GLU A 199 -25.73 -1.39 -23.89
CA GLU A 199 -24.46 -1.96 -24.34
C GLU A 199 -23.30 -0.96 -24.20
N THR A 200 -23.51 0.28 -24.59
CA THR A 200 -22.49 1.35 -24.51
C THR A 200 -22.10 1.59 -23.06
N MET A 201 -23.09 1.71 -22.17
CA MET A 201 -22.86 1.89 -20.73
C MET A 201 -22.13 0.71 -20.09
N THR A 202 -22.50 -0.52 -20.47
CA THR A 202 -21.83 -1.73 -19.97
C THR A 202 -20.36 -1.75 -20.39
N LYS A 203 -20.06 -1.36 -21.64
CA LYS A 203 -18.68 -1.23 -22.14
C LYS A 203 -17.90 -0.17 -21.37
N GLU A 204 -18.46 1.02 -21.17
CA GLU A 204 -17.81 2.10 -20.44
C GLU A 204 -17.53 1.72 -18.97
N TYR A 205 -18.49 1.09 -18.30
CA TYR A 205 -18.31 0.58 -16.95
C TYR A 205 -17.15 -0.44 -16.88
N HIS A 206 -17.09 -1.39 -17.83
CA HIS A 206 -16.00 -2.35 -17.88
C HIS A 206 -14.64 -1.69 -18.13
N GLN A 207 -14.56 -0.72 -19.05
CA GLN A 207 -13.32 0.03 -19.30
C GLN A 207 -12.85 0.75 -18.03
N LYS A 208 -13.74 1.48 -17.36
CA LYS A 208 -13.42 2.18 -16.10
C LYS A 208 -13.00 1.22 -15.00
N ARG A 209 -13.64 0.06 -14.91
CA ARG A 209 -13.30 -0.97 -13.92
C ARG A 209 -11.89 -1.53 -14.15
N GLU A 210 -11.50 -1.75 -15.40
CA GLU A 210 -10.13 -2.15 -15.75
C GLU A 210 -9.12 -1.05 -15.42
N GLU A 211 -9.43 0.22 -15.71
CA GLU A 211 -8.58 1.35 -15.34
C GLU A 211 -8.36 1.43 -13.82
N ILE A 212 -9.44 1.33 -13.03
CA ILE A 212 -9.36 1.29 -11.56
C ILE A 212 -8.50 0.09 -11.12
N HIS A 213 -8.69 -1.08 -11.72
CA HIS A 213 -7.92 -2.27 -11.37
C HIS A 213 -6.42 -2.06 -11.65
N GLU A 214 -6.04 -1.47 -12.78
CA GLU A 214 -4.65 -1.24 -13.12
C GLU A 214 -4.01 -0.19 -12.20
N VAL A 215 -4.74 0.88 -11.84
CA VAL A 215 -4.30 1.85 -10.82
C VAL A 215 -4.03 1.16 -9.48
N ILE A 216 -4.95 0.30 -9.02
CA ILE A 216 -4.79 -0.46 -7.77
C ILE A 216 -3.54 -1.35 -7.82
N LYS A 217 -3.35 -2.06 -8.93
CA LYS A 217 -2.20 -2.96 -9.13
C LYS A 217 -0.89 -2.19 -9.11
N ASN A 218 -0.79 -1.08 -9.85
CA ASN A 218 0.41 -0.24 -9.87
C ASN A 218 0.74 0.33 -8.49
N LYS A 219 -0.28 0.80 -7.75
CA LYS A 219 -0.08 1.32 -6.39
C LYS A 219 0.37 0.24 -5.40
N LYS A 220 -0.14 -0.99 -5.51
CA LYS A 220 0.37 -2.11 -4.70
C LYS A 220 1.84 -2.39 -4.96
N LEU A 221 2.28 -2.30 -6.23
CA LEU A 221 3.69 -2.45 -6.58
C LEU A 221 4.55 -1.33 -6.02
N ASP A 222 4.09 -0.09 -6.06
CA ASP A 222 4.82 1.07 -5.50
C ASP A 222 4.97 0.94 -3.98
N ILE A 223 3.89 0.57 -3.26
CA ILE A 223 3.94 0.31 -1.81
C ILE A 223 4.98 -0.78 -1.47
N LEU A 224 5.08 -1.83 -2.29
CA LEU A 224 6.07 -2.88 -2.09
C LEU A 224 7.51 -2.40 -2.33
N LYS A 225 7.73 -1.51 -3.30
CA LYS A 225 9.05 -0.90 -3.56
C LYS A 225 9.45 0.01 -2.39
N ASP A 226 8.56 0.89 -1.95
CA ASP A 226 8.80 1.81 -0.83
C ASP A 226 9.15 1.03 0.44
N LYS A 227 8.42 -0.06 0.71
CA LYS A 227 8.71 -0.93 1.87
C LYS A 227 10.10 -1.56 1.81
N ARG A 228 10.54 -2.04 0.64
CA ARG A 228 11.88 -2.62 0.48
C ARG A 228 12.97 -1.57 0.68
N GLU A 229 12.78 -0.38 0.13
CA GLU A 229 13.74 0.70 0.26
C GLU A 229 13.85 1.17 1.71
N HIS A 230 12.72 1.31 2.41
CA HIS A 230 12.71 1.64 3.83
C HIS A 230 13.46 0.59 4.67
N GLN A 231 13.22 -0.70 4.42
CA GLN A 231 13.93 -1.79 5.09
C GLN A 231 15.44 -1.77 4.84
N ARG A 232 15.87 -1.41 3.62
CA ARG A 232 17.28 -1.25 3.28
C ARG A 232 17.94 -0.15 4.11
N ILE A 233 17.29 1.01 4.19
CA ILE A 233 17.77 2.17 4.96
C ILE A 233 17.84 1.85 6.46
N GLU A 234 16.84 1.19 7.02
CA GLU A 234 16.86 0.77 8.43
C GLU A 234 18.00 -0.21 8.72
N HIS A 235 18.20 -1.20 7.85
CA HIS A 235 19.26 -2.18 8.01
C HIS A 235 20.66 -1.53 7.94
N GLU A 236 20.87 -0.59 7.00
CA GLU A 236 22.12 0.18 6.90
C GLU A 236 22.40 0.96 8.19
N LYS A 237 21.38 1.65 8.72
CA LYS A 237 21.49 2.40 9.98
C LYS A 237 21.80 1.50 11.17
N ILE A 238 21.18 0.32 11.26
CA ILE A 238 21.46 -0.66 12.33
C ILE A 238 22.91 -1.15 12.25
N SER A 239 23.38 -1.49 11.05
CA SER A 239 24.75 -1.96 10.81
C SER A 239 25.79 -0.90 11.21
N GLU A 240 25.56 0.35 10.83
CA GLU A 240 26.44 1.48 11.20
C GLU A 240 26.47 1.69 12.71
N ASN A 241 25.31 1.68 13.38
CA ASN A 241 25.23 1.78 14.83
C ASN A 241 25.96 0.63 15.54
N MET A 242 25.84 -0.60 15.05
CA MET A 242 26.56 -1.76 15.60
C MET A 242 28.07 -1.60 15.46
N LYS A 243 28.54 -1.13 14.30
CA LYS A 243 29.97 -0.86 14.06
C LYS A 243 30.51 0.20 15.02
N ASN A 244 29.78 1.30 15.20
CA ASN A 244 30.17 2.38 16.10
C ASN A 244 30.19 1.92 17.56
N ALA A 245 29.19 1.16 18.00
CA ALA A 245 29.14 0.59 19.35
C ALA A 245 30.29 -0.41 19.60
N PHE A 246 30.61 -1.25 18.62
CA PHE A 246 31.72 -2.19 18.71
C PHE A 246 33.07 -1.46 18.82
N ASN A 247 33.29 -0.43 18.01
CA ASN A 247 34.51 0.39 18.08
C ASN A 247 34.65 1.12 19.42
N ALA A 248 33.57 1.69 19.95
CA ALA A 248 33.56 2.31 21.27
C ALA A 248 33.91 1.31 22.38
N LEU A 249 33.35 0.11 22.33
CA LEU A 249 33.65 -0.96 23.29
C LEU A 249 35.11 -1.41 23.20
N LEU A 250 35.64 -1.57 21.98
CA LEU A 250 37.05 -1.89 21.77
C LEU A 250 37.98 -0.82 22.34
N ASN A 251 37.65 0.46 22.16
CA ASN A 251 38.45 1.56 22.70
C ASN A 251 38.47 1.57 24.23
N VAL A 252 37.30 1.40 24.87
CA VAL A 252 37.21 1.25 26.33
C VAL A 252 38.03 0.06 26.82
N GLN A 253 37.96 -1.08 26.12
CA GLN A 253 38.73 -2.26 26.48
C GLN A 253 40.24 -2.05 26.34
N ARG A 254 40.68 -1.38 25.26
CA ARG A 254 42.09 -1.00 25.05
C ARG A 254 42.59 -0.09 26.18
N GLU A 255 41.81 0.94 26.55
CA GLU A 255 42.17 1.85 27.64
C GLU A 255 42.26 1.14 28.99
N ASN A 256 41.29 0.28 29.31
CA ASN A 256 41.30 -0.48 30.55
C ASN A 256 42.51 -1.43 30.63
N ASN A 257 42.82 -2.10 29.52
CA ASN A 257 43.98 -2.97 29.43
C ASN A 257 45.29 -2.18 29.57
N ALA A 258 45.40 -1.01 28.94
CA ALA A 258 46.56 -0.12 29.08
C ALA A 258 46.73 0.36 30.54
N LYS A 259 45.65 0.84 31.19
CA LYS A 259 45.67 1.26 32.60
C LYS A 259 46.10 0.12 33.53
N HIS A 260 45.55 -1.07 33.33
CA HIS A 260 45.91 -2.25 34.11
C HIS A 260 47.39 -2.63 33.91
N LEU A 261 47.89 -2.60 32.66
CA LEU A 261 49.28 -2.90 32.36
C LEU A 261 50.23 -1.89 33.03
N VAL A 262 49.97 -0.59 32.89
CA VAL A 262 50.78 0.47 33.49
C VAL A 262 50.80 0.34 35.02
N SER A 263 49.65 0.07 35.64
CA SER A 263 49.57 -0.09 37.10
C SER A 263 50.39 -1.29 37.60
N ASN A 264 50.32 -2.45 36.92
CA ASN A 264 51.14 -3.61 37.27
C ASN A 264 52.63 -3.37 37.01
N PHE A 265 52.96 -2.59 35.97
CA PHE A 265 54.34 -2.23 35.65
C PHE A 265 54.95 -1.28 36.71
N GLN A 266 54.21 -0.28 37.19
CA GLN A 266 54.65 0.62 38.26
C GLN A 266 55.01 -0.13 39.55
N GLN A 267 54.29 -1.21 39.86
CA GLN A 267 54.61 -2.06 41.01
C GLN A 267 55.98 -2.76 40.89
N LEU A 268 56.63 -2.79 39.72
CA LEU A 268 57.98 -3.34 39.63
C LEU A 268 59.05 -2.45 40.25
N PHE A 269 58.83 -1.13 40.29
CA PHE A 269 59.86 -0.19 40.77
C PHE A 269 60.03 -0.21 42.28
N GLU A 270 58.96 -0.46 43.05
CA GLU A 270 59.02 -0.48 44.52
C GLU A 270 60.15 -1.38 45.08
N PRO A 271 60.25 -2.69 44.74
CA PRO A 271 61.34 -3.52 45.26
C PRO A 271 62.72 -3.11 44.72
N VAL A 272 62.79 -2.48 43.54
CA VAL A 272 64.06 -2.01 42.95
C VAL A 272 64.57 -0.77 43.68
N GLU A 273 63.67 0.16 44.01
CA GLU A 273 63.98 1.32 44.85
C GLU A 273 64.35 0.91 46.28
N ASP A 274 63.68 -0.11 46.83
CA ASP A 274 64.05 -0.65 48.14
C ASP A 274 65.46 -1.24 48.12
N VAL A 275 65.82 -2.02 47.09
CA VAL A 275 67.20 -2.52 46.92
C VAL A 275 68.20 -1.37 46.80
N LYS A 276 67.88 -0.31 46.04
CA LYS A 276 68.74 0.89 45.97
C LYS A 276 68.96 1.49 47.37
N LYS A 277 67.89 1.75 48.13
CA LYS A 277 67.98 2.33 49.48
C LYS A 277 68.80 1.45 50.43
N LEU A 278 68.65 0.13 50.34
CA LEU A 278 69.40 -0.83 51.14
C LEU A 278 70.88 -0.86 50.74
N LEU A 279 71.20 -0.80 49.44
CA LEU A 279 72.59 -0.68 48.96
C LEU A 279 73.23 0.63 49.43
N ASP A 280 72.51 1.75 49.39
CA ASP A 280 72.98 3.05 49.88
C ASP A 280 73.21 3.01 51.40
N SER A 281 72.32 2.36 52.16
CA SER A 281 72.49 2.12 53.59
C SER A 281 73.75 1.30 53.90
N VAL A 282 73.98 0.21 53.15
CA VAL A 282 75.20 -0.59 53.26
C VAL A 282 76.45 0.24 52.94
N LYS A 283 76.41 1.05 51.86
CA LYS A 283 77.50 1.96 51.49
C LYS A 283 77.85 2.91 52.64
N ILE A 284 76.85 3.58 53.22
CA ILE A 284 77.04 4.50 54.36
C ILE A 284 77.63 3.77 55.57
N LYS A 285 77.13 2.58 55.90
CA LYS A 285 77.64 1.75 57.00
C LYS A 285 79.11 1.37 56.81
N ILE A 286 79.54 1.14 55.57
CA ILE A 286 80.94 0.87 55.23
C ILE A 286 81.80 2.14 55.34
N GLU A 287 81.32 3.28 54.83
CA GLU A 287 82.03 4.56 54.87
C GLU A 287 82.24 5.10 56.29
N LEU A 288 81.29 4.86 57.19
CA LEU A 288 81.39 5.24 58.61
C LEU A 288 82.57 4.57 59.34
N VAL A 289 83.23 3.58 58.75
CA VAL A 289 84.33 2.84 59.39
C VAL A 289 85.73 3.17 58.83
N ASP A 290 85.88 4.28 58.11
CA ASP A 290 87.14 4.82 57.57
C ASP A 290 88.13 5.34 58.65
N GLY A 291 88.64 4.42 59.49
CA GLY A 291 89.59 4.78 60.55
C GLY A 291 90.86 3.94 60.62
N LYS A 292 90.74 2.60 60.70
CA LYS A 292 91.88 1.65 60.69
C LYS A 292 91.50 0.18 60.79
N ASP A 293 90.30 -0.13 61.28
CA ASP A 293 89.73 -1.48 61.29
C ASP A 293 88.21 -1.36 61.13
N PRO A 294 87.62 -1.87 60.03
CA PRO A 294 86.17 -1.88 59.90
C PRO A 294 85.58 -2.85 60.93
N LYS A 295 85.25 -2.37 62.15
CA LYS A 295 84.38 -3.08 63.08
C LYS A 295 82.93 -2.96 62.60
N ILE A 296 82.65 -3.52 61.42
CA ILE A 296 81.29 -3.79 61.00
C ILE A 296 80.89 -5.06 61.76
N GLU A 297 79.88 -4.98 62.62
CA GLU A 297 79.33 -6.19 63.21
C GLU A 297 78.37 -6.84 62.21
N ALA A 298 78.34 -8.18 62.16
CA ALA A 298 77.50 -8.91 61.20
C ALA A 298 76.01 -8.50 61.32
N GLU A 299 75.56 -8.19 62.53
CA GLU A 299 74.19 -7.71 62.83
C GLU A 299 73.84 -6.39 62.12
N GLN A 300 74.84 -5.57 61.77
CA GLN A 300 74.63 -4.31 61.05
C GLN A 300 74.35 -4.52 59.55
N LEU A 301 74.58 -5.73 59.03
CA LEU A 301 74.40 -6.09 57.63
C LEU A 301 73.05 -6.75 57.32
N TYR A 302 72.04 -6.63 58.20
CA TYR A 302 70.67 -7.09 57.96
C TYR A 302 70.10 -6.59 56.61
N ASP A 303 70.51 -5.40 56.16
CA ASP A 303 70.13 -4.83 54.87
C ASP A 303 70.42 -5.77 53.69
N LEU A 304 71.47 -6.61 53.77
CA LEU A 304 71.82 -7.56 52.73
C LEU A 304 70.86 -8.75 52.66
N GLU A 305 70.31 -9.18 53.79
CA GLU A 305 69.24 -10.19 53.82
C GLU A 305 67.94 -9.61 53.27
N GLU A 306 67.63 -8.36 53.64
CA GLU A 306 66.45 -7.64 53.14
C GLU A 306 66.54 -7.44 51.60
N ILE A 307 67.73 -7.18 51.04
CA ILE A 307 67.92 -7.12 49.57
C ILE A 307 67.50 -8.44 48.90
N GLN A 308 67.80 -9.59 49.50
CA GLN A 308 67.38 -10.89 48.95
C GLN A 308 65.85 -11.08 49.03
N ALA A 309 65.23 -10.62 50.12
CA ALA A 309 63.77 -10.62 50.26
C ALA A 309 63.10 -9.74 49.18
N LYS A 310 63.61 -8.51 48.98
CA LYS A 310 63.11 -7.58 47.95
C LYS A 310 63.32 -8.11 46.54
N LYS A 311 64.46 -8.76 46.28
CA LYS A 311 64.71 -9.46 45.01
C LYS A 311 63.67 -10.57 44.75
N SER A 312 63.34 -11.37 45.76
CA SER A 312 62.33 -12.42 45.63
C SER A 312 60.93 -11.84 45.33
N ILE A 313 60.58 -10.70 45.94
CA ILE A 313 59.34 -9.97 45.64
C ILE A 313 59.35 -9.50 44.18
N PHE A 314 60.45 -8.90 43.72
CA PHE A 314 60.62 -8.45 42.34
C PHE A 314 60.45 -9.59 41.32
N GLU A 315 61.13 -10.72 41.51
CA GLU A 315 61.02 -11.89 40.62
C GLU A 315 59.59 -12.41 40.51
N ASN A 316 58.87 -12.46 41.64
CA ASN A 316 57.45 -12.85 41.65
C ASN A 316 56.57 -11.85 40.90
N ARG A 317 56.81 -10.54 41.06
CA ARG A 317 56.07 -9.49 40.33
C ARG A 317 56.36 -9.53 38.83
N ILE A 318 57.61 -9.76 38.41
CA ILE A 318 57.96 -9.96 36.98
C ILE A 318 57.24 -11.16 36.40
N ARG A 319 57.22 -12.30 37.10
CA ARG A 319 56.54 -13.50 36.62
C ARG A 319 55.05 -13.24 36.38
N ARG A 320 54.41 -12.52 37.32
CA ARG A 320 53.00 -12.12 37.20
C ARG A 320 52.79 -11.15 36.02
N LEU A 321 53.64 -10.14 35.88
CA LEU A 321 53.52 -9.17 34.79
C LEU A 321 53.71 -9.81 33.41
N ARG A 322 54.69 -10.72 33.25
CA ARG A 322 54.88 -11.51 32.02
C ARG A 322 53.63 -12.32 31.68
N SER A 323 53.01 -12.94 32.69
CA SER A 323 51.74 -13.65 32.49
C SER A 323 50.64 -12.69 32.01
N ILE A 324 50.50 -11.50 32.62
CA ILE A 324 49.51 -10.50 32.19
C ILE A 324 49.78 -10.06 30.74
N LEU A 325 51.03 -9.78 30.37
CA LEU A 325 51.41 -9.36 29.02
C LEU A 325 51.00 -10.39 27.96
N ILE A 326 51.27 -11.68 28.21
CA ILE A 326 50.90 -12.78 27.30
C ILE A 326 49.38 -12.89 27.10
N HIS A 327 48.61 -12.71 28.17
CA HIS A 327 47.14 -12.86 28.13
C HIS A 327 46.40 -11.56 27.80
N SER A 328 47.09 -10.42 27.78
CA SER A 328 46.48 -9.14 27.44
C SER A 328 46.18 -9.07 25.95
N SER A 329 44.92 -9.31 25.59
CA SER A 329 44.41 -9.00 24.26
C SER A 329 44.29 -7.48 24.12
N PHE A 330 44.51 -6.94 22.91
CA PHE A 330 44.34 -5.51 22.60
C PHE A 330 45.27 -4.53 23.32
N THR A 331 46.35 -4.99 23.95
CA THR A 331 47.41 -4.09 24.39
C THR A 331 48.08 -3.46 23.17
N ASP A 332 48.26 -2.15 23.21
CA ASP A 332 49.01 -1.42 22.21
C ASP A 332 50.41 -2.03 22.05
N ARG A 333 50.80 -2.33 20.80
CA ARG A 333 52.07 -2.99 20.49
C ARG A 333 53.27 -2.18 21.00
N LYS A 334 53.21 -0.84 20.88
CA LYS A 334 54.29 0.06 21.30
C LYS A 334 54.37 0.12 22.81
N LEU A 335 53.24 0.18 23.51
CA LEU A 335 53.22 0.08 24.98
C LEU A 335 53.80 -1.25 25.46
N HIS A 336 53.41 -2.36 24.82
CA HIS A 336 53.95 -3.68 25.11
C HIS A 336 55.49 -3.73 24.93
N GLU A 337 56.01 -3.13 23.85
CA GLU A 337 57.44 -3.07 23.55
C GLU A 337 58.22 -2.23 24.57
N ILE A 338 57.70 -1.06 24.94
CA ILE A 338 58.29 -0.18 25.98
C ILE A 338 58.35 -0.92 27.32
N CYS A 339 57.24 -1.54 27.73
CA CYS A 339 57.20 -2.32 28.97
C CYS A 339 58.16 -3.51 28.93
N SER A 340 58.18 -4.29 27.83
CA SER A 340 59.04 -5.48 27.72
C SER A 340 60.52 -5.15 27.76
N THR A 341 60.93 -4.08 27.06
CA THR A 341 62.32 -3.60 27.05
C THR A 341 62.72 -3.12 28.45
N THR A 342 61.86 -2.35 29.11
CA THR A 342 62.16 -1.83 30.45
C THR A 342 62.21 -2.94 31.50
N ILE A 343 61.30 -3.92 31.46
CA ILE A 343 61.35 -5.11 32.31
C ILE A 343 62.71 -5.81 32.17
N SER A 344 63.16 -6.01 30.94
CA SER A 344 64.42 -6.71 30.65
C SER A 344 65.63 -5.95 31.21
N ASN A 345 65.62 -4.61 31.11
CA ASN A 345 66.68 -3.77 31.67
C ASN A 345 66.70 -3.82 33.21
N ILE A 346 65.53 -3.71 33.86
CA ILE A 346 65.43 -3.79 35.33
C ILE A 346 65.80 -5.20 35.82
N GLU A 347 65.40 -6.25 35.11
CA GLU A 347 65.76 -7.64 35.44
C GLU A 347 67.27 -7.84 35.34
N THR A 348 67.92 -7.28 34.31
CA THR A 348 69.38 -7.33 34.17
C THR A 348 70.06 -6.63 35.34
N LEU A 349 69.56 -5.45 35.74
CA LEU A 349 70.06 -4.69 36.88
C LEU A 349 69.93 -5.48 38.20
N MET A 350 68.76 -6.05 38.48
CA MET A 350 68.48 -6.83 39.70
C MET A 350 69.18 -8.21 39.73
N ASN A 351 69.63 -8.71 38.58
CA ASN A 351 70.34 -9.98 38.44
C ASN A 351 71.85 -9.84 38.29
N LYS A 352 72.41 -8.65 38.52
CA LYS A 352 73.87 -8.48 38.59
C LYS A 352 74.49 -9.47 39.57
N SER A 353 75.52 -10.19 39.12
CA SER A 353 76.29 -11.15 39.92
C SER A 353 76.88 -10.51 41.18
N ASP A 354 77.17 -9.22 41.12
CA ASP A 354 77.78 -8.47 42.22
C ASP A 354 76.80 -8.31 43.39
N ILE A 355 75.49 -8.14 43.12
CA ILE A 355 74.45 -8.12 44.17
C ILE A 355 74.48 -9.46 44.92
N LEU A 356 74.47 -10.57 44.20
CA LEU A 356 74.51 -11.91 44.81
C LEU A 356 75.80 -12.13 45.60
N SER A 357 76.93 -11.70 45.04
CA SER A 357 78.24 -11.88 45.66
C SER A 357 78.37 -11.09 46.97
N VAL A 358 77.95 -9.82 46.96
CA VAL A 358 77.94 -8.97 48.16
C VAL A 358 76.97 -9.53 49.19
N CYS A 359 75.72 -9.84 48.81
CA CYS A 359 74.72 -10.30 49.77
C CYS A 359 75.07 -11.66 50.40
N HIS A 360 75.78 -12.55 49.68
CA HIS A 360 76.11 -13.88 50.18
C HIS A 360 77.46 -13.98 50.89
N HIS A 361 78.48 -13.27 50.39
CA HIS A 361 79.85 -13.44 50.87
C HIS A 361 80.29 -12.36 51.85
N PHE A 362 79.70 -11.16 51.81
CA PHE A 362 80.12 -10.07 52.70
C PHE A 362 79.81 -10.37 54.18
N PRO A 363 78.58 -10.81 54.56
CA PRO A 363 78.30 -11.19 55.95
C PRO A 363 79.26 -12.27 56.47
N ARG A 364 79.52 -13.30 55.65
CA ARG A 364 80.44 -14.40 55.99
C ARG A 364 81.89 -13.95 56.15
N ALA A 365 82.32 -12.94 55.39
CA ALA A 365 83.66 -12.36 55.53
C ALA A 365 83.79 -11.61 56.86
N VAL A 366 82.73 -10.89 57.27
CA VAL A 366 82.64 -10.19 58.55
C VAL A 366 82.63 -11.17 59.73
N GLU A 367 81.80 -12.21 59.68
CA GLU A 367 81.75 -13.27 60.71
C GLU A 367 83.11 -13.95 60.93
N LYS A 368 83.85 -14.20 59.84
CA LYS A 368 85.19 -14.82 59.89
C LYS A 368 86.31 -13.82 60.19
N GLN A 369 86.00 -12.53 60.31
CA GLN A 369 86.96 -11.44 60.48
C GLN A 369 88.08 -11.45 59.41
N ASP A 370 87.76 -11.87 58.18
CA ASP A 370 88.72 -11.93 57.08
C ASP A 370 88.88 -10.53 56.47
N LEU A 371 89.78 -9.74 57.04
CA LEU A 371 89.99 -8.33 56.66
C LEU A 371 90.19 -8.11 55.16
N LYS A 372 90.86 -9.04 54.46
CA LYS A 372 91.07 -8.95 53.01
C LYS A 372 89.75 -9.08 52.25
N LYS A 373 88.93 -10.08 52.61
CA LYS A 373 87.61 -10.27 51.99
C LYS A 373 86.63 -9.16 52.36
N ILE A 374 86.64 -8.71 53.61
CA ILE A 374 85.82 -7.59 54.08
C ILE A 374 86.10 -6.36 53.22
N LYS A 375 87.37 -5.98 53.05
CA LYS A 375 87.74 -4.83 52.20
C LYS A 375 87.30 -5.03 50.74
N HIS A 376 87.53 -6.21 50.19
CA HIS A 376 87.13 -6.53 48.82
C HIS A 376 85.61 -6.38 48.59
N TYR A 377 84.79 -6.97 49.45
CA TYR A 377 83.33 -6.90 49.32
C TYR A 377 82.77 -5.52 49.69
N ALA A 378 83.43 -4.80 50.60
CA ALA A 378 83.10 -3.41 50.91
C ALA A 378 83.29 -2.48 49.69
N ASP A 379 84.44 -2.59 49.01
CA ASP A 379 84.70 -1.82 47.79
C ASP A 379 83.74 -2.22 46.65
N MET A 380 83.41 -3.52 46.54
CA MET A 380 82.40 -4.02 45.60
C MET A 380 81.00 -3.46 45.92
N ALA A 381 80.59 -3.43 47.19
CA ALA A 381 79.30 -2.90 47.61
C ALA A 381 79.17 -1.39 47.34
N ARG A 382 80.23 -0.61 47.56
CA ARG A 382 80.30 0.82 47.20
C ARG A 382 80.11 1.02 45.70
N SER A 383 80.94 0.34 44.89
CA SER A 383 80.86 0.40 43.43
C SER A 383 79.48 -0.04 42.92
N LEU A 384 78.90 -1.07 43.53
CA LEU A 384 77.58 -1.57 43.20
C LEU A 384 76.47 -0.55 43.50
N SER A 385 76.47 0.10 44.67
CA SER A 385 75.49 1.15 45.01
C SER A 385 75.53 2.31 43.99
N ASP A 386 76.73 2.77 43.63
CA ASP A 386 76.91 3.85 42.65
C ASP A 386 76.44 3.43 41.26
N THR A 387 76.89 2.26 40.79
CA THR A 387 76.53 1.74 39.46
C THR A 387 75.04 1.43 39.37
N PHE A 388 74.44 0.88 40.45
CA PHE A 388 73.01 0.56 40.51
C PHE A 388 72.17 1.83 40.45
N SER A 389 72.56 2.86 41.18
CA SER A 389 71.89 4.17 41.15
C SER A 389 71.95 4.82 39.77
N GLN A 390 73.12 4.80 39.13
CA GLN A 390 73.30 5.37 37.79
C GLN A 390 72.48 4.62 36.74
N GLU A 391 72.53 3.29 36.73
CA GLU A 391 71.77 2.49 35.76
C GLU A 391 70.27 2.56 35.99
N LEU A 392 69.81 2.57 37.25
CA LEU A 392 68.39 2.77 37.55
C LEU A 392 67.92 4.14 37.05
N GLY A 393 68.72 5.19 37.25
CA GLY A 393 68.46 6.52 36.69
C GLY A 393 68.30 6.48 35.17
N ASN A 394 69.27 5.88 34.46
CA ASN A 394 69.21 5.73 33.00
C ASN A 394 67.96 4.96 32.53
N ILE A 395 67.56 3.90 33.25
CA ILE A 395 66.36 3.12 32.93
C ILE A 395 65.10 3.97 33.10
N ILE A 396 64.98 4.72 34.20
CA ILE A 396 63.84 5.59 34.48
C ILE A 396 63.75 6.70 33.43
N ASP A 397 64.87 7.32 33.06
CA ASP A 397 64.92 8.37 32.05
C ASP A 397 64.52 7.85 30.66
N THR A 398 65.02 6.66 30.29
CA THR A 398 64.66 6.00 29.02
C THR A 398 63.18 5.65 28.98
N PHE A 399 62.63 5.13 30.08
CA PHE A 399 61.20 4.82 30.20
C PHE A 399 60.35 6.10 30.12
N SER A 400 60.74 7.16 30.82
CA SER A 400 60.03 8.45 30.81
C SER A 400 60.03 9.07 29.41
N THR A 401 61.16 9.01 28.70
CA THR A 401 61.27 9.48 27.31
C THR A 401 60.39 8.67 26.37
N SER A 402 60.47 7.34 26.44
CA SER A 402 59.72 6.44 25.56
C SER A 402 58.20 6.51 25.80
N SER A 403 57.80 6.62 27.07
CA SER A 403 56.38 6.78 27.46
C SER A 403 55.83 8.16 27.11
N GLY A 404 56.63 9.23 27.24
CA GLY A 404 56.27 10.57 26.79
C GLY A 404 56.00 10.61 25.28
N MET A 405 56.89 10.00 24.47
CA MET A 405 56.67 9.88 23.03
C MET A 405 55.42 9.06 22.67
N TYR A 406 55.14 8.00 23.43
CA TYR A 406 53.93 7.19 23.24
C TYR A 406 52.65 8.00 23.47
N ILE A 407 52.61 8.82 24.53
CA ILE A 407 51.45 9.67 24.84
C ILE A 407 51.20 10.66 23.70
N ILE A 408 52.24 11.34 23.23
CA ILE A 408 52.14 12.32 22.13
C ILE A 408 51.64 11.67 20.84
N GLU A 409 52.18 10.50 20.46
CA GLU A 409 51.73 9.78 19.27
C GLU A 409 50.26 9.34 19.39
N LYS A 410 49.83 8.90 20.57
CA LYS A 410 48.44 8.49 20.81
C LYS A 410 47.47 9.67 20.73
N GLU A 411 47.82 10.81 21.32
CA GLU A 411 47.04 12.06 21.21
C GLU A 411 46.93 12.51 19.74
N HIS A 412 48.00 12.39 18.95
CA HIS A 412 47.96 12.67 17.52
C HIS A 412 47.06 11.70 16.75
N GLN A 413 47.08 10.42 17.08
CA GLN A 413 46.25 9.43 16.41
C GLN A 413 44.76 9.63 16.74
N GLU A 414 44.44 9.93 17.99
CA GLU A 414 43.07 10.29 18.41
C GLU A 414 42.59 11.59 17.73
N ALA A 415 43.49 12.55 17.49
CA ALA A 415 43.17 13.77 16.75
C ALA A 415 42.96 13.58 15.24
N ILE A 416 43.48 12.49 14.65
CA ILE A 416 43.26 12.14 13.24
C ILE A 416 41.98 11.30 13.08
N GLU A 417 41.64 10.50 14.09
CA GLU A 417 40.44 9.64 14.07
C GLU A 417 39.14 10.41 14.36
N ASN A 418 39.20 11.51 15.11
CA ASN A 418 38.09 12.46 15.32
C ASN A 418 37.99 13.47 14.18
#